data_AF-A0A3M1KMX7-F1
#
_entry.id   AF-A0A3M1KMX7-F1
#
_cell.length_a   1.000
_cell.length_b   1.000
_cell.length_c   1.000
_cell.angle_alpha   90.00
_cell.angle_beta   90.00
_cell.angle_gamma   90.00
#
_symmetry.space_group_name_H-M   'P 1'
#
loop_
_entity.id
_entity.type
_entity.pdbx_description
1 polymer ?
#
loop_
_entity_poly.entity_id
_entity_poly.type
_entity_poly.pdbx_seq_one_letter_code
_entity_poly.pdbx_strand_id
1 'polypeptide(L)'
;QHIALATDDIIYTVEQLRKNGVDFLYVPETYYEDVLDRVGKIDEDLEDLKRLNILVDRDEEGYLLQLFTKPVQDRPTVFYEIIQRKGAKSFGKGNFKALFEAIEREQALRGTL
;
A
#
# COMPACT_ATOMS: atom_id res chain seq x y z
N GLN A 1 14.48 -0.47 -3.23
CA GLN A 1 14.27 -1.94 -3.17
C GLN A 1 13.46 -2.24 -1.91
N HIS A 2 12.63 -3.28 -1.88
CA HIS A 2 11.84 -3.60 -0.69
C HIS A 2 11.79 -5.09 -0.38
N ILE A 3 11.38 -5.39 0.86
CA ILE A 3 11.02 -6.73 1.31
C ILE A 3 9.53 -6.70 1.64
N ALA A 4 8.77 -7.63 1.05
CA ALA A 4 7.36 -7.79 1.33
C ALA A 4 7.14 -8.80 2.47
N LEU A 5 6.32 -8.40 3.44
CA LEU A 5 5.95 -9.13 4.63
C LEU A 5 4.47 -9.50 4.53
N ALA A 6 4.18 -10.79 4.43
CA ALA A 6 2.81 -11.28 4.32
C ALA A 6 2.09 -11.21 5.67
N THR A 7 0.81 -10.87 5.65
CA THR A 7 -0.10 -10.93 6.79
C THR A 7 -1.48 -11.42 6.37
N ASP A 8 -2.21 -12.01 7.31
CA ASP A 8 -3.60 -12.45 7.14
C ASP A 8 -4.62 -11.40 7.58
N ASP A 9 -4.17 -10.33 8.26
CA ASP A 9 -4.99 -9.18 8.66
C ASP A 9 -4.18 -7.88 8.58
N ILE A 10 -4.23 -7.24 7.41
CA ILE A 10 -3.49 -6.02 7.09
C ILE A 10 -4.04 -4.81 7.83
N ILE A 11 -5.34 -4.75 8.10
CA ILE A 11 -5.95 -3.63 8.84
C ILE A 11 -5.38 -3.61 10.25
N TYR A 12 -5.47 -4.74 10.96
CA TYR A 12 -4.88 -4.87 12.28
C TYR A 12 -3.37 -4.63 12.26
N THR A 13 -2.66 -5.26 11.32
CA THR A 13 -1.19 -5.16 11.22
C THR A 13 -0.74 -3.71 11.04
N VAL A 14 -1.33 -2.99 10.10
CA VAL A 14 -0.98 -1.59 9.82
C VAL A 14 -1.31 -0.69 11.01
N GLU A 15 -2.44 -0.91 11.68
CA GLU A 15 -2.78 -0.16 12.90
C GLU A 15 -1.74 -0.35 14.01
N GLN A 16 -1.28 -1.58 14.24
CA GLN A 16 -0.25 -1.84 15.25
C GLN A 16 1.10 -1.24 14.83
N LEU A 17 1.49 -1.35 13.56
CA LEU A 17 2.75 -0.78 13.07
C LEU A 17 2.76 0.75 13.22
N ARG A 18 1.65 1.43 12.88
CA ARG A 18 1.52 2.88 13.09
C ARG A 18 1.59 3.26 14.57
N LYS A 19 0.90 2.51 15.45
CA LYS A 19 0.96 2.71 16.91
C LYS A 19 2.39 2.55 17.45
N ASN A 20 3.19 1.71 16.82
CA ASN A 20 4.60 1.48 17.16
C ASN A 20 5.58 2.42 16.43
N GLY A 21 5.09 3.46 15.75
CA GLY A 21 5.92 4.51 15.16
C GLY A 21 6.45 4.21 13.75
N VAL A 22 5.88 3.25 13.04
CA VAL A 22 6.23 3.01 11.63
C VAL A 22 5.50 4.00 10.73
N ASP A 23 6.29 4.73 9.92
CA ASP A 23 5.77 5.65 8.91
C ASP A 23 5.51 4.93 7.58
N PHE A 24 4.38 5.28 6.96
CA PHE A 24 3.96 4.75 5.67
C PHE A 24 3.87 5.84 4.61
N LEU A 25 3.94 5.42 3.35
CA LEU A 25 3.67 6.31 2.22
C LEU A 25 2.21 6.78 2.26
N TYR A 26 2.00 7.99 1.77
CA TYR A 26 0.67 8.58 1.65
C TYR A 26 0.05 8.21 0.31
N VAL A 27 -1.20 7.76 0.34
CA VAL A 27 -2.02 7.50 -0.85
C VAL A 27 -3.08 8.60 -0.93
N PRO A 28 -3.23 9.31 -2.06
CA PRO A 28 -4.25 10.33 -2.22
C PRO A 28 -5.66 9.77 -2.05
N GLU A 29 -6.57 10.53 -1.44
CA GLU A 29 -7.98 10.12 -1.32
C GLU A 29 -8.63 9.81 -2.67
N THR A 30 -8.23 10.52 -3.73
CA THR A 30 -8.72 10.33 -5.10
C THR A 30 -8.46 8.91 -5.63
N TYR A 31 -7.50 8.17 -5.06
CA TYR A 31 -7.27 6.77 -5.41
C TYR A 31 -8.48 5.88 -5.07
N TYR A 32 -9.20 6.18 -3.99
CA TYR A 32 -10.30 5.38 -3.46
C TYR A 32 -11.63 5.68 -4.13
N GLU A 33 -11.74 6.80 -4.86
CA GLU A 33 -12.97 7.22 -5.53
C GLU A 33 -13.40 6.22 -6.61
N ASP A 34 -12.45 5.60 -7.31
CA ASP A 34 -12.69 4.71 -8.45
C ASP A 34 -12.10 3.30 -8.26
N VAL A 35 -11.49 2.99 -7.11
CA VAL A 35 -10.77 1.72 -6.92
C VAL A 35 -11.69 0.50 -7.00
N LEU A 36 -12.92 0.60 -6.48
CA LEU A 36 -13.89 -0.49 -6.54
C LEU A 36 -14.42 -0.73 -7.97
N ASP A 37 -14.44 0.29 -8.82
CA ASP A 37 -14.80 0.12 -10.23
C ASP A 37 -13.71 -0.68 -10.98
N ARG A 38 -12.44 -0.53 -10.56
CA ARG A 38 -11.30 -1.27 -11.13
C ARG A 38 -11.18 -2.69 -10.61
N VAL A 39 -11.28 -2.87 -9.29
CA VAL A 39 -11.01 -4.16 -8.62
C VAL A 39 -12.27 -4.95 -8.29
N GLY A 40 -13.46 -4.38 -8.47
CA GLY A 40 -14.72 -5.00 -8.08
C GLY A 40 -14.87 -5.14 -6.56
N LYS A 41 -15.78 -6.04 -6.15
CA LYS A 41 -16.12 -6.26 -4.74
C LYS A 41 -14.95 -6.89 -3.97
N ILE A 42 -14.63 -6.33 -2.81
CA ILE A 42 -13.69 -6.85 -1.81
C ILE A 42 -14.43 -7.13 -0.49
N ASP A 43 -13.76 -7.81 0.45
CA ASP A 43 -14.33 -8.14 1.77
C ASP A 43 -14.19 -7.00 2.78
N GLU A 44 -13.15 -6.18 2.64
CA GLU A 44 -12.79 -5.11 3.57
C GLU A 44 -13.64 -3.84 3.35
N ASP A 45 -13.84 -3.07 4.42
CA ASP A 45 -14.49 -1.76 4.33
C ASP A 45 -13.54 -0.76 3.64
N LEU A 46 -14.03 -0.12 2.57
CA LEU A 46 -13.27 0.86 1.81
C LEU A 46 -12.83 2.05 2.69
N GLU A 47 -13.64 2.43 3.68
CA GLU A 47 -13.32 3.54 4.58
C GLU A 47 -12.12 3.20 5.48
N ASP A 48 -12.00 1.96 5.92
CA ASP A 48 -10.83 1.50 6.67
C ASP A 48 -9.57 1.47 5.81
N LEU A 49 -9.69 1.01 4.56
CA LEU A 49 -8.57 1.02 3.61
C LEU A 49 -8.11 2.45 3.33
N LYS A 50 -9.06 3.37 3.11
CA LYS A 50 -8.80 4.79 2.91
C LYS A 50 -8.10 5.41 4.11
N ARG A 51 -8.64 5.22 5.32
CA ARG A 51 -8.07 5.73 6.57
C ARG A 51 -6.63 5.26 6.79
N LEU A 52 -6.31 4.03 6.37
CA LEU A 52 -4.99 3.43 6.57
C LEU A 52 -4.03 3.60 5.39
N ASN A 53 -4.47 4.21 4.28
CA ASN A 53 -3.76 4.34 3.01
C ASN A 53 -3.47 3.00 2.32
N ILE A 54 -4.24 1.94 2.58
CA ILE A 54 -4.02 0.62 2.01
C ILE A 54 -4.48 0.60 0.55
N LEU A 55 -3.62 0.10 -0.33
CA LEU A 55 -3.87 -0.07 -1.76
C LEU A 55 -4.50 -1.43 -2.05
N VAL A 56 -5.27 -1.52 -3.13
CA VAL A 56 -5.98 -2.73 -3.59
C VAL A 56 -5.70 -2.97 -5.07
N ASP A 57 -5.33 -4.20 -5.41
CA ASP A 57 -5.25 -4.65 -6.81
C ASP A 57 -5.89 -6.04 -6.98
N ARG A 58 -6.28 -6.38 -8.21
CA ARG A 58 -6.95 -7.64 -8.54
C ARG A 58 -6.32 -8.31 -9.77
N ASP A 59 -6.24 -9.63 -9.71
CA ASP A 59 -5.98 -10.50 -10.85
C ASP A 59 -7.11 -11.54 -11.05
N GLU A 60 -6.90 -12.50 -11.93
CA GLU A 60 -7.90 -13.52 -12.28
C GLU A 60 -8.23 -14.47 -11.12
N GLU A 61 -7.34 -14.60 -10.12
CA GLU A 61 -7.47 -15.55 -9.01
C GLU A 61 -7.99 -14.90 -7.73
N GLY A 62 -7.94 -13.57 -7.64
CA GLY A 62 -8.47 -12.82 -6.50
C GLY A 62 -7.87 -11.44 -6.40
N TYR A 63 -7.86 -10.87 -5.20
CA TYR A 63 -7.29 -9.54 -4.96
C TYR A 63 -6.21 -9.56 -3.90
N LEU A 64 -5.47 -8.46 -3.79
CA LEU A 64 -4.43 -8.27 -2.81
C LEU A 64 -4.47 -6.83 -2.27
N LEU A 65 -4.06 -6.71 -1.02
CA LEU A 65 -3.96 -5.48 -0.28
C LEU A 65 -2.49 -5.20 0.00
N GLN A 66 -2.05 -3.97 -0.18
CA GLN A 66 -0.64 -3.57 -0.03
C GLN A 66 -0.53 -2.22 0.69
N LEU A 67 0.51 -2.08 1.51
CA LEU A 67 0.94 -0.79 2.03
C LEU A 67 2.46 -0.76 2.16
N PHE A 68 3.06 0.37 1.81
CA PHE A 68 4.51 0.54 1.77
C PHE A 68 4.98 1.52 2.84
N THR A 69 6.02 1.15 3.58
CA THR A 69 6.64 2.04 4.56
C THR A 69 7.39 3.18 3.86
N LYS A 70 7.64 4.26 4.57
CA LYS A 70 8.74 5.17 4.18
C LYS A 70 10.08 4.43 4.26
N PRO A 71 11.14 4.91 3.60
CA PRO A 71 12.47 4.37 3.79
C PRO A 71 12.85 4.35 5.27
N VAL A 72 13.41 3.23 5.74
CA VAL A 72 13.75 3.03 7.17
C VAL A 72 15.12 3.60 7.56
N GLN A 73 15.82 4.19 6.60
CA GLN A 73 17.12 4.82 6.76
C GLN A 73 17.05 6.23 6.18
N ASP A 74 17.96 7.11 6.63
CA ASP A 74 18.09 8.47 6.09
C ASP A 74 18.36 8.47 4.59
N ARG A 75 19.10 7.46 4.12
CA ARG A 75 19.28 7.21 2.68
C ARG A 75 18.08 6.43 2.14
N PRO A 76 17.43 6.89 1.06
CA PRO A 76 16.21 6.28 0.53
C PRO A 76 16.49 5.01 -0.29
N THR A 77 16.98 3.95 0.36
CA THR A 77 17.43 2.71 -0.29
C THR A 77 16.44 1.57 -0.10
N VAL A 78 16.08 1.28 1.16
CA VAL A 78 15.25 0.14 1.56
C VAL A 78 14.00 0.61 2.29
N PHE A 79 12.87 0.03 1.91
CA PHE A 79 11.58 0.14 2.59
C PHE A 79 10.93 -1.23 2.68
N TYR A 80 9.85 -1.33 3.44
CA TYR A 80 9.09 -2.58 3.58
C TYR A 80 7.71 -2.45 2.94
N GLU A 81 7.19 -3.59 2.50
CA GLU A 81 5.81 -3.74 2.04
C GLU A 81 5.10 -4.67 3.01
N ILE A 82 3.89 -4.29 3.42
CA ILE A 82 2.95 -5.18 4.09
C ILE A 82 1.93 -5.62 3.05
N ILE A 83 1.78 -6.93 2.87
CA ILE A 83 0.90 -7.51 1.84
C ILE A 83 -0.04 -8.55 2.43
N GLN A 84 -1.32 -8.48 2.05
CA GLN A 84 -2.30 -9.54 2.30
C GLN A 84 -2.87 -10.01 0.96
N ARG A 85 -2.92 -11.32 0.76
CA ARG A 85 -3.45 -11.93 -0.46
C ARG A 85 -4.78 -12.60 -0.19
N LYS A 86 -5.78 -12.28 -1.01
CA LYS A 86 -7.13 -12.85 -0.99
C LYS A 86 -7.34 -13.55 -2.33
N GLY A 87 -6.53 -14.60 -2.56
CA GLY A 87 -6.50 -15.41 -3.79
C GLY A 87 -5.48 -14.95 -4.83
N ALA A 88 -5.20 -13.66 -4.93
CA ALA A 88 -4.31 -13.13 -5.97
C ALA A 88 -2.90 -13.73 -5.93
N LYS A 89 -2.38 -14.07 -7.11
CA LYS A 89 -1.03 -14.66 -7.32
C LYS A 89 -0.05 -13.69 -7.98
N SER A 90 -0.55 -12.58 -8.50
CA SER A 90 0.24 -11.52 -9.14
C SER A 90 0.96 -10.61 -8.13
N PHE A 91 1.73 -9.64 -8.64
CA PHE A 91 2.49 -8.69 -7.81
C PHE A 91 1.77 -7.35 -7.58
N GLY A 92 0.53 -7.19 -8.05
CA GLY A 92 -0.19 -5.93 -7.90
C GLY A 92 0.31 -4.82 -8.84
N LYS A 93 0.38 -5.08 -10.15
CA LYS A 93 0.93 -4.12 -11.14
C LYS A 93 0.20 -2.77 -11.14
N GLY A 94 -1.09 -2.73 -10.83
CA GLY A 94 -1.87 -1.50 -10.70
C GLY A 94 -1.42 -0.66 -9.50
N ASN A 95 -1.13 -1.33 -8.38
CA ASN A 95 -0.62 -0.67 -7.17
C ASN A 95 0.79 -0.10 -7.36
N PHE A 96 1.62 -0.69 -8.23
CA PHE A 96 2.95 -0.17 -8.53
C PHE A 96 2.91 1.27 -9.05
N LYS A 97 1.93 1.64 -9.88
CA LYS A 97 1.82 3.03 -10.37
C LYS A 97 1.53 3.99 -9.22
N ALA A 98 0.55 3.67 -8.37
CA ALA A 98 0.21 4.46 -7.19
C ALA A 98 1.38 4.56 -6.20
N LEU A 99 2.13 3.46 -6.03
CA LEU A 99 3.37 3.43 -5.24
C LEU A 99 4.42 4.39 -5.82
N PHE A 100 4.68 4.34 -7.12
CA PHE A 100 5.68 5.20 -7.76
C PHE A 100 5.31 6.68 -7.60
N GLU A 101 4.05 7.04 -7.85
CA GLU A 101 3.56 8.42 -7.64
C GLU A 101 3.71 8.88 -6.18
N ALA A 102 3.47 7.98 -5.21
CA ALA A 102 3.67 8.27 -3.80
C ALA A 102 5.17 8.46 -3.45
N ILE A 103 6.06 7.65 -4.02
CA ILE A 103 7.52 7.76 -3.83
C ILE A 103 8.05 9.04 -4.45
N GLU A 104 7.66 9.38 -5.69
CA GLU A 104 8.09 10.61 -6.36
C GLU A 104 7.67 11.84 -5.56
N ARG A 105 6.45 11.85 -5.02
CA ARG A 105 6.01 12.92 -4.13
C ARG A 105 6.86 13.04 -2.87
N GLU A 106 7.21 11.92 -2.24
CA GLU A 106 8.08 11.91 -1.05
C GLU A 106 9.51 12.39 -1.40
N GLN A 107 10.04 12.04 -2.58
CA GLN A 107 11.33 12.55 -3.05
C GLN A 107 11.31 14.06 -3.34
N ALA A 108 10.21 14.57 -3.90
CA ALA A 108 10.03 15.99 -4.17
C ALA A 108 10.03 16.80 -2.88
N LEU A 109 9.37 16.29 -1.83
CA LEU A 109 9.37 16.88 -0.49
C LEU A 109 10.76 16.91 0.16
N ARG A 110 11.64 15.95 -0.18
CA ARG A 110 13.03 15.88 0.32
C ARG A 110 14.01 16.70 -0.52
N GLY A 111 13.59 17.24 -1.67
CA GLY A 111 14.44 18.04 -2.55
C GLY A 111 15.52 17.25 -3.30
N THR A 112 15.30 15.95 -3.53
CA THR A 112 16.26 15.04 -4.20
C THR A 112 15.80 14.59 -5.59
N LEU A 113 14.99 15.41 -6.27
CA LEU A 113 14.41 15.13 -7.59
C LEU A 113 15.13 15.95 -8.67
#